data_AF-A0A6H0XQ12-F1
#
_entry.id   AF-A0A6H0XQ12-F1
#
_cell.length_a   1.000
_cell.length_b   1.000
_cell.length_c   1.000
_cell.angle_alpha   90.00
_cell.angle_beta   90.00
_cell.angle_gamma   90.00
#
_symmetry.space_group_name_H-M   'P 1'
#
loop_
_entity.id
_entity.type
_entity.pdbx_description
1 polymer ?
#
loop_
_entity_poly.entity_id
_entity_poly.type
_entity_poly.pdbx_seq_one_letter_code
_entity_poly.pdbx_strand_id
1 'polypeptide(L)'
;MRRRRRFMATGVSVVCAVAAAIFGSPLIGEFDIDTKVAQATGLDPLVIIAAGSLTVAVGGWFAGRILGGLLFSLWARQGGWSRIFSEKEKSFFDRIKRYRADPSSSSPQNPIPDYYGEKIGSVKDYRRWLKDQRAFTKKMYRDMR
;
A
#
# COMPACT_ATOMS: atom_id res chain seq x y z
N MET A 1 -3.54 3.91 13.19
CA MET A 1 -3.87 4.92 12.15
C MET A 1 -3.36 4.53 10.76
N ARG A 2 -2.07 4.23 10.54
CA ARG A 2 -1.57 3.73 9.24
C ARG A 2 -2.32 2.52 8.68
N ARG A 3 -2.61 1.52 9.54
CA ARG A 3 -3.44 0.35 9.18
C ARG A 3 -4.86 0.72 8.75
N ARG A 4 -5.49 1.68 9.43
CA ARG A 4 -6.83 2.18 9.10
C ARG A 4 -6.84 2.91 7.75
N ARG A 5 -5.84 3.77 7.50
CA ARG A 5 -5.65 4.41 6.19
C ARG A 5 -5.53 3.38 5.06
N ARG A 6 -4.68 2.35 5.25
CA ARG A 6 -4.51 1.27 4.26
C ARG A 6 -5.81 0.51 4.05
N PHE A 7 -6.52 0.16 5.12
CA PHE A 7 -7.79 -0.55 5.04
C PHE A 7 -8.86 0.25 4.28
N MET A 8 -9.02 1.55 4.59
CA MET A 8 -9.93 2.43 3.86
C MET A 8 -9.55 2.56 2.38
N ALA A 9 -8.26 2.76 2.08
CA ALA A 9 -7.79 2.85 0.71
C ALA A 9 -8.04 1.57 -0.08
N THR A 10 -7.81 0.39 0.52
CA THR A 10 -8.12 -0.90 -0.10
C THR A 10 -9.62 -1.08 -0.29
N GLY A 11 -10.43 -0.78 0.73
CA GLY A 11 -11.89 -0.89 0.65
C GLY A 11 -12.47 -0.02 -0.47
N VAL A 12 -12.08 1.26 -0.53
CA VAL A 12 -12.50 2.19 -1.59
C VAL A 12 -12.03 1.72 -2.96
N SER A 13 -10.81 1.18 -3.08
CA SER A 13 -10.32 0.64 -4.36
C SER A 13 -11.13 -0.55 -4.87
N VAL A 14 -11.59 -1.43 -3.99
CA VAL A 14 -12.44 -2.57 -4.36
C VAL A 14 -13.82 -2.08 -4.79
N VAL A 15 -14.42 -1.17 -4.03
CA VAL A 15 -15.73 -0.60 -4.36
C VAL A 15 -15.68 0.14 -5.71
N CYS A 16 -14.67 0.96 -5.95
CA CYS A 16 -14.51 1.66 -7.23
C CYS A 16 -14.25 0.70 -8.39
N ALA A 17 -13.50 -0.40 -8.19
CA ALA A 17 -13.29 -1.41 -9.23
C ALA A 17 -14.62 -2.09 -9.62
N VAL A 18 -15.42 -2.48 -8.63
CA VAL A 18 -16.74 -3.10 -8.86
C VAL A 18 -17.70 -2.11 -9.50
N ALA A 19 -17.74 -0.87 -9.02
CA ALA A 19 -18.56 0.18 -9.62
C ALA A 19 -18.15 0.46 -11.07
N ALA A 20 -16.86 0.56 -11.36
CA ALA A 20 -16.37 0.73 -12.72
C ALA A 20 -16.73 -0.47 -13.60
N ALA A 21 -16.64 -1.70 -13.10
CA ALA A 21 -17.05 -2.87 -13.86
C ALA A 21 -18.56 -2.85 -14.18
N ILE A 22 -19.41 -2.50 -13.22
CA ILE A 22 -20.87 -2.46 -13.37
C ILE A 22 -21.30 -1.35 -14.34
N PHE A 23 -20.76 -0.14 -14.17
CA PHE A 23 -21.20 1.03 -14.95
C PHE A 23 -20.38 1.25 -16.22
N GLY A 24 -19.13 0.81 -16.27
CA GLY A 24 -18.23 1.05 -17.39
C GLY A 24 -18.16 -0.07 -18.42
N SER A 25 -18.38 -1.34 -18.03
CA SER A 25 -18.40 -2.45 -19.00
C SER A 25 -19.51 -2.32 -20.07
N PRO A 26 -20.74 -1.86 -19.74
CA PRO A 26 -21.79 -1.67 -20.75
C PRO A 26 -21.40 -0.69 -21.86
N LEU A 27 -20.56 0.30 -21.55
CA LEU A 27 -20.08 1.29 -22.54
C LEU A 27 -19.25 0.65 -23.65
N ILE A 28 -18.65 -0.52 -23.42
CA ILE A 28 -17.88 -1.26 -24.45
C ILE A 28 -18.81 -1.65 -25.61
N GLY A 29 -20.00 -2.14 -25.30
CA GLY A 29 -21.01 -2.48 -26.30
C GLY A 29 -21.70 -1.25 -26.88
N GLU A 30 -21.98 -0.22 -26.08
CA GLU A 30 -22.62 1.02 -26.57
C GLU A 30 -21.77 1.74 -27.63
N PHE A 31 -20.44 1.68 -27.52
CA PHE A 31 -19.53 2.30 -28.48
C PHE A 31 -19.04 1.33 -29.57
N ASP A 32 -19.60 0.12 -29.66
CA ASP A 32 -19.19 -0.97 -30.56
C ASP A 32 -17.66 -1.24 -30.51
N ILE A 33 -17.05 -1.11 -29.34
CA ILE A 33 -15.60 -1.24 -29.17
C ILE A 33 -15.16 -2.68 -29.43
N ASP A 34 -15.97 -3.64 -29.00
CA ASP A 34 -15.78 -5.06 -29.23
C ASP A 34 -15.69 -5.39 -30.72
N THR A 35 -16.62 -4.88 -31.52
CA THR A 35 -16.68 -5.12 -32.97
C THR A 35 -15.52 -4.44 -33.69
N LYS A 36 -15.22 -3.18 -33.37
CA LYS A 36 -14.11 -2.42 -33.99
C LYS A 36 -12.76 -3.07 -33.72
N VAL A 37 -12.53 -3.49 -32.48
CA VAL A 37 -11.27 -4.14 -32.09
C VAL A 37 -11.20 -5.57 -32.64
N ALA A 38 -12.31 -6.30 -32.72
CA ALA A 38 -12.36 -7.63 -33.31
C ALA A 38 -11.97 -7.60 -34.79
N GLN A 39 -12.51 -6.64 -35.54
CA GLN A 39 -12.17 -6.44 -36.95
C GLN A 39 -10.70 -6.07 -37.16
N ALA A 40 -10.13 -5.25 -36.27
CA ALA A 40 -8.73 -4.82 -36.38
C ALA A 40 -7.72 -5.92 -35.98
N THR A 41 -8.07 -6.76 -35.00
CA THR A 41 -7.14 -7.75 -34.41
C THR A 41 -7.39 -9.18 -34.85
N GLY A 42 -8.56 -9.47 -35.43
CA GLY A 42 -9.00 -10.83 -35.79
C GLY A 42 -9.38 -11.69 -34.58
N LEU A 43 -9.45 -11.12 -33.37
CA LEU A 43 -9.81 -11.83 -32.15
C LEU A 43 -11.33 -11.97 -32.00
N ASP A 44 -11.75 -13.01 -31.28
CA ASP A 44 -13.15 -13.23 -30.92
C ASP A 44 -13.69 -12.06 -30.07
N PRO A 45 -14.85 -11.46 -30.44
CA PRO A 45 -15.51 -10.42 -29.66
C PRO A 45 -15.66 -10.74 -28.16
N LEU A 46 -15.91 -12.01 -27.79
CA LEU A 46 -16.01 -12.40 -26.38
C LEU A 46 -14.71 -12.17 -25.61
N VAL A 47 -13.55 -12.42 -26.25
CA VAL A 47 -12.23 -12.19 -25.65
C VAL A 47 -12.02 -10.69 -25.43
N ILE A 48 -12.46 -9.86 -26.38
CA ILE A 48 -12.32 -8.40 -26.29
C ILE A 48 -13.23 -7.82 -25.22
N ILE A 49 -14.48 -8.28 -25.13
CA ILE A 49 -15.40 -7.87 -24.06
C ILE A 49 -14.81 -8.25 -22.70
N ALA A 50 -14.32 -9.48 -22.54
CA ALA A 50 -13.71 -9.92 -21.30
C ALA A 50 -12.47 -9.09 -20.93
N ALA A 51 -11.56 -8.87 -21.89
CA ALA A 51 -10.35 -8.07 -21.69
C ALA A 51 -10.67 -6.59 -21.42
N GLY A 52 -11.65 -6.02 -22.12
CA GLY A 52 -12.13 -4.66 -21.96
C GLY A 52 -12.74 -4.46 -20.58
N SER A 53 -13.64 -5.34 -20.15
CA SER A 53 -14.24 -5.31 -18.81
C SER A 53 -13.20 -5.41 -17.70
N LEU A 54 -12.20 -6.28 -17.86
CA LEU A 54 -11.08 -6.37 -16.92
C LEU A 54 -10.27 -5.06 -16.88
N THR A 55 -10.03 -4.44 -18.04
CA THR A 55 -9.31 -3.16 -18.13
C THR A 55 -10.08 -2.04 -17.44
N VAL A 56 -11.40 -1.98 -17.62
CA VAL A 56 -12.28 -1.03 -16.94
C VAL A 56 -12.25 -1.24 -15.42
N ALA A 57 -12.33 -2.50 -14.96
CA ALA A 57 -12.25 -2.82 -13.52
C ALA A 57 -10.90 -2.42 -12.90
N VAL A 58 -9.79 -2.68 -13.61
CA VAL A 58 -8.45 -2.27 -13.19
C VAL A 58 -8.33 -0.74 -13.16
N GLY A 59 -8.88 -0.04 -14.16
CA GLY A 59 -8.96 1.42 -14.17
C GLY A 59 -9.71 1.97 -12.96
N GLY A 60 -10.87 1.38 -12.63
CA GLY A 60 -11.65 1.72 -11.44
C GLY A 60 -10.88 1.46 -10.14
N TRP A 61 -10.12 0.37 -10.08
CA TRP A 61 -9.27 0.07 -8.93
C TRP A 61 -8.19 1.14 -8.70
N PHE A 62 -7.51 1.60 -9.77
CA PHE A 62 -6.54 2.69 -9.69
C PHE A 62 -7.18 4.00 -9.24
N ALA A 63 -8.32 4.38 -9.84
CA ALA A 63 -9.08 5.56 -9.43
C ALA A 63 -9.45 5.50 -7.94
N GLY A 64 -9.92 4.34 -7.47
CA GLY A 64 -10.25 4.12 -6.08
C GLY A 64 -9.06 4.19 -5.12
N ARG A 65 -7.83 3.87 -5.55
CA ARG A 65 -6.63 4.07 -4.70
C ARG A 65 -6.37 5.55 -4.43
N ILE A 66 -6.55 6.40 -5.45
CA ILE A 66 -6.40 7.86 -5.33
C ILE A 66 -7.51 8.41 -4.43
N LEU A 67 -8.77 8.08 -4.75
CA LEU A 67 -9.94 8.53 -4.01
C LEU A 67 -9.91 8.09 -2.54
N GLY A 68 -9.49 6.86 -2.24
CA GLY A 68 -9.38 6.36 -0.87
C GLY A 68 -8.36 7.15 -0.03
N GLY A 69 -7.29 7.64 -0.64
CA GLY A 69 -6.32 8.52 0.01
C GLY A 69 -6.93 9.89 0.35
N LEU A 70 -7.70 10.46 -0.58
CA LEU A 70 -8.38 11.74 -0.39
C LEU A 70 -9.49 11.66 0.66
N LEU A 71 -10.31 10.61 0.64
CA LEU A 71 -11.35 10.40 1.65
C LEU A 71 -10.76 10.26 3.06
N PHE A 72 -9.63 9.54 3.20
CA PHE A 72 -8.94 9.45 4.49
C PHE A 72 -8.40 10.80 4.95
N SER A 73 -7.82 11.60 4.06
CA SER A 73 -7.26 12.91 4.44
C SER A 73 -8.36 13.89 4.86
N LEU A 74 -9.50 13.90 4.16
CA LEU A 74 -10.67 14.69 4.52
C LEU A 74 -11.25 14.27 5.87
N TRP A 75 -11.46 12.97 6.10
CA TRP A 75 -11.92 12.43 7.37
C TRP A 75 -10.99 12.79 8.53
N ALA A 76 -9.67 12.63 8.33
CA ALA A 76 -8.67 12.96 9.34
C ALA A 76 -8.60 14.46 9.62
N ARG A 77 -8.89 15.32 8.63
CA ARG A 77 -8.95 16.77 8.78
C ARG A 77 -10.20 17.20 9.54
N GLN A 78 -11.37 16.68 9.18
CA GLN A 78 -12.64 17.00 9.83
C GLN A 78 -12.66 16.61 11.32
N GLY A 79 -12.08 15.47 11.67
CA GLY A 79 -12.00 15.06 13.07
C GLY A 79 -10.89 15.74 13.89
N GLY A 80 -10.13 16.68 13.32
CA GLY A 80 -9.03 17.36 14.03
C GLY A 80 -7.80 16.48 14.31
N TRP A 81 -7.79 15.22 13.84
CA TRP A 81 -6.74 14.24 14.12
C TRP A 81 -5.47 14.44 13.29
N SER A 82 -5.53 15.21 12.21
CA SER A 82 -4.42 15.40 11.27
C SER A 82 -3.12 15.85 11.94
N ARG A 83 -3.19 16.87 12.80
CA ARG A 83 -2.01 17.43 13.50
C ARG A 83 -1.42 16.43 14.51
N ILE A 84 -2.28 15.89 15.36
CA ILE A 84 -1.90 14.87 16.37
C ILE A 84 -1.29 13.65 15.68
N PHE A 85 -1.81 13.25 14.52
CA PHE A 85 -1.29 12.13 13.75
C PHE A 85 0.12 12.42 13.23
N SER A 86 0.35 13.59 12.63
CA SER A 86 1.66 14.01 12.13
C SER A 86 2.71 14.10 13.25
N GLU A 87 2.35 14.67 14.39
CA GLU A 87 3.24 14.77 15.57
C GLU A 87 3.60 13.37 16.13
N LYS A 88 2.62 12.46 16.21
CA LYS A 88 2.86 11.06 16.62
C LYS A 88 3.72 10.30 15.62
N GLU A 89 3.56 10.56 14.34
CA GLU A 89 4.35 9.96 13.27
C GLU A 89 5.80 10.45 13.31
N LYS A 90 6.01 11.75 13.52
CA LYS A 90 7.35 12.34 13.72
C LYS A 90 8.05 11.76 14.95
N SER A 91 7.38 11.78 16.12
CA SER A 91 7.96 11.22 17.35
C SER A 91 8.22 9.71 17.28
N PHE A 92 7.43 8.96 16.50
CA PHE A 92 7.73 7.57 16.20
C PHE A 92 8.99 7.44 15.34
N PHE A 93 9.10 8.22 14.28
CA PHE A 93 10.26 8.21 13.39
C PHE A 93 11.56 8.59 14.12
N ASP A 94 11.50 9.59 15.00
CA ASP A 94 12.66 9.99 15.81
C ASP A 94 13.11 8.86 16.76
N ARG A 95 12.17 8.07 17.29
CA ARG A 95 12.49 6.86 18.05
C ARG A 95 13.12 5.77 17.20
N ILE A 96 12.63 5.55 15.97
CA ILE A 96 13.24 4.57 15.05
C ILE A 96 14.69 4.98 14.73
N LYS A 97 14.93 6.25 14.39
CA LYS A 97 16.29 6.77 14.15
C LYS A 97 17.24 6.57 15.33
N ARG A 98 16.73 6.72 16.56
CA ARG A 98 17.53 6.58 17.79
C ARG A 98 17.92 5.13 18.10
N TYR A 99 17.04 4.17 17.81
CA TYR A 99 17.19 2.78 18.26
C TYR A 99 17.52 1.78 17.14
N ARG A 100 17.57 2.22 15.88
CA ARG A 100 18.01 1.38 14.75
C ARG A 100 19.49 1.03 14.88
N ALA A 101 19.84 -0.17 14.45
CA ALA A 101 21.23 -0.59 14.30
C ALA A 101 21.93 0.19 13.18
N ASP A 102 23.25 0.30 13.27
CA ASP A 102 24.08 0.98 12.26
C ASP A 102 24.07 0.17 10.95
N PRO A 103 23.69 0.77 9.80
CA PRO A 103 23.65 0.07 8.51
C PRO A 103 25.02 -0.42 8.05
N SER A 104 26.12 0.23 8.46
CA SER A 104 27.48 -0.19 8.09
C SER A 104 27.88 -1.53 8.70
N SER A 105 27.18 -1.96 9.75
CA SER A 105 27.46 -3.20 10.47
C SER A 105 26.77 -4.44 9.89
N SER A 106 26.10 -4.32 8.74
CA SER A 106 25.48 -5.46 8.07
C SER A 106 26.51 -6.37 7.40
N SER A 107 26.37 -7.69 7.55
CA SER A 107 27.15 -8.68 6.82
C SER A 107 26.24 -9.72 6.13
N PRO A 108 26.70 -10.44 5.10
CA PRO A 108 25.88 -11.47 4.44
C PRO A 108 25.38 -12.57 5.41
N GLN A 109 26.18 -12.91 6.42
CA GLN A 109 25.84 -13.89 7.47
C GLN A 109 25.02 -13.30 8.62
N ASN A 110 24.90 -11.97 8.68
CA ASN A 110 24.12 -11.26 9.67
C ASN A 110 23.42 -10.06 9.02
N PRO A 111 22.33 -10.30 8.26
CA PRO A 111 21.61 -9.22 7.60
C PRO A 111 20.99 -8.29 8.65
N ILE A 112 20.91 -7.01 8.33
CA ILE A 112 20.33 -6.01 9.23
C ILE A 112 18.83 -6.30 9.42
N PRO A 113 18.31 -6.29 10.66
CA PRO A 113 16.87 -6.33 10.89
C PRO A 113 16.18 -5.11 10.27
N ASP A 114 14.84 -5.13 10.20
CA ASP A 114 14.01 -4.06 9.62
C ASP A 114 14.50 -2.65 10.00
N TYR A 115 15.23 -2.00 9.08
CA TYR A 115 15.97 -0.77 9.39
C TYR A 115 15.06 0.46 9.53
N TYR A 116 13.98 0.49 8.75
CA TYR A 116 13.03 1.60 8.71
C TYR A 116 11.81 1.38 9.61
N GLY A 117 11.65 0.19 10.19
CA GLY A 117 10.51 -0.15 11.03
C GLY A 117 9.21 -0.28 10.24
N GLU A 118 9.28 -0.73 8.98
CA GLU A 118 8.14 -0.84 8.08
C GLU A 118 7.08 -1.83 8.57
N LYS A 119 7.53 -2.88 9.26
CA LYS A 119 6.66 -3.96 9.75
C LYS A 119 5.98 -3.62 11.08
N ILE A 120 6.27 -2.46 11.67
CA ILE A 120 5.72 -2.05 12.97
C ILE A 120 4.28 -1.54 12.79
N GLY A 121 3.31 -2.43 13.04
CA GLY A 121 1.89 -2.11 13.02
C GLY A 121 1.29 -1.80 14.41
N SER A 122 1.95 -2.26 15.47
CA SER A 122 1.47 -2.20 16.85
C SER A 122 2.60 -1.96 17.86
N VAL A 123 2.23 -1.69 19.13
CA VAL A 123 3.19 -1.57 20.24
C VAL A 123 3.92 -2.89 20.50
N LYS A 124 3.25 -4.03 20.30
CA LYS A 124 3.86 -5.36 20.43
C LYS A 124 4.97 -5.55 19.39
N ASP A 125 4.68 -5.17 18.14
CA ASP A 125 5.66 -5.23 17.05
C ASP A 125 6.84 -4.29 17.31
N TYR A 126 6.58 -3.10 17.85
CA TYR A 126 7.64 -2.17 18.24
C TYR A 126 8.56 -2.74 19.32
N ARG A 127 8.01 -3.40 20.34
CA ARG A 127 8.81 -4.06 21.39
C ARG A 127 9.63 -5.22 20.83
N ARG A 128 9.07 -5.99 19.90
CA ARG A 128 9.79 -7.06 19.20
C ARG A 128 10.93 -6.48 18.36
N TRP A 129 10.63 -5.45 17.58
CA TRP A 129 11.62 -4.73 16.78
C TRP A 129 12.79 -4.22 17.63
N LEU A 130 12.53 -3.61 18.79
CA LEU A 130 13.59 -3.19 19.72
C LEU A 130 14.47 -4.34 20.20
N LYS A 131 13.89 -5.52 20.43
CA LYS A 131 14.67 -6.72 20.80
C LYS A 131 15.53 -7.19 19.64
N ASP A 132 15.00 -7.19 18.43
CA ASP A 132 15.72 -7.60 17.22
C ASP A 132 16.92 -6.67 16.96
N GLN A 133 16.74 -5.35 17.09
CA GLN A 133 17.83 -4.37 16.98
C GLN A 133 18.92 -4.61 18.03
N ARG A 134 18.54 -4.83 19.29
CA ARG A 134 19.50 -5.10 20.38
C ARG A 134 20.24 -6.42 20.19
N ALA A 135 19.54 -7.47 19.74
CA ALA A 135 20.14 -8.77 19.48
C ALA A 135 21.17 -8.68 18.36
N PHE A 136 20.86 -7.92 17.30
CA PHE A 136 21.79 -7.63 16.22
C PHE A 136 23.03 -6.88 16.72
N THR A 137 22.86 -5.77 17.44
CA THR A 137 23.98 -5.01 18.02
C THR A 137 24.83 -5.85 18.97
N LYS A 138 24.22 -6.70 19.81
CA LYS A 138 24.95 -7.59 20.72
C LYS A 138 25.78 -8.63 19.98
N LYS A 139 25.23 -9.22 18.90
CA LYS A 139 25.96 -10.16 18.05
C LYS A 139 27.16 -9.48 17.41
N MET A 140 26.99 -8.25 16.89
CA MET A 140 28.09 -7.46 16.33
C MET A 140 29.24 -7.24 17.33
N TYR A 141 28.93 -6.77 18.55
CA TYR A 141 29.97 -6.56 19.57
C TYR A 141 30.68 -7.84 20.00
N ARG A 142 30.00 -8.99 19.95
CA ARG A 142 30.61 -10.28 20.24
C ARG A 142 31.58 -10.68 19.14
N ASP A 143 31.22 -10.48 17.89
CA ASP A 143 32.02 -10.89 16.74
C ASP A 143 33.24 -9.96 16.51
N MET A 144 33.28 -8.76 17.14
CA MET A 144 34.43 -7.84 17.13
C MET A 144 35.47 -8.08 18.25
N ARG A 145 35.18 -8.94 19.25
CA ARG A 145 36.13 -9.30 20.31
C ARG A 145 36.90 -10.56 19.93
#